data_AF-A0A2V8MDD8-F1
#
_entry.id   AF-A0A2V8MDD8-F1
#
_cell.length_a   1.000
_cell.length_b   1.000
_cell.length_c   1.000
_cell.angle_alpha   90.00
_cell.angle_beta   90.00
_cell.angle_gamma   90.00
#
_symmetry.space_group_name_H-M   'P 1'
#
loop_
_entity.id
_entity.type
_entity.pdbx_description
1 polymer ?
#
loop_
_entity_poly.entity_id
_entity_poly.type
_entity_poly.pdbx_seq_one_letter_code
_entity_poly.pdbx_strand_id
1 'polypeptide(L)'
;MQQKMPVVRQLHWISLIPQLVPIAALTLPIYAVIPPLGLFRASAIAALVYLIFCRLMRSWLTRDHILGMKAYHAQHFDEAILHFDNSYRFFSAHRKVDAWRSMLFGVASRNAYRTIALLNKAYCYGQTRRGTEAIELYERVLNEDPECRLAQASLSMLRSGIGAG
;
A
#
# COMPACT_ATOMS: atom_id res chain seq x y z
N MET A 1 -11.24 -23.17 11.66
CA MET A 1 -11.49 -21.96 10.84
C MET A 1 -10.24 -21.10 10.90
N GLN A 2 -9.63 -20.74 9.75
CA GLN A 2 -8.52 -19.79 9.75
C GLN A 2 -9.02 -18.44 10.29
N GLN A 3 -8.36 -17.91 11.32
CA GLN A 3 -8.69 -16.61 11.87
C GLN A 3 -8.45 -15.55 10.79
N LYS A 4 -9.46 -14.69 10.53
CA LYS A 4 -9.33 -13.62 9.55
C LYS A 4 -8.24 -12.65 10.00
N MET A 5 -7.14 -12.63 9.25
CA MET A 5 -5.98 -11.81 9.60
C MET A 5 -6.30 -10.32 9.48
N PRO A 6 -5.87 -9.49 10.46
CA PRO A 6 -6.20 -8.08 10.49
C PRO A 6 -5.53 -7.32 9.34
N VAL A 7 -6.31 -6.52 8.61
CA VAL A 7 -5.80 -5.62 7.57
C VAL A 7 -6.31 -4.22 7.85
N VAL A 8 -5.40 -3.30 8.12
CA VAL A 8 -5.75 -1.89 8.38
C VAL A 8 -5.77 -1.13 7.05
N ARG A 9 -6.92 -0.54 6.72
CA ARG A 9 -7.08 0.31 5.53
C ARG A 9 -7.38 1.74 5.97
N GLN A 10 -6.39 2.62 5.86
CA GLN A 10 -6.55 4.05 6.09
C GLN A 10 -6.61 4.78 4.75
N LEU A 11 -7.81 5.14 4.33
CA LEU A 11 -8.06 5.85 3.09
C LEU A 11 -7.80 7.35 3.29
N HIS A 12 -6.95 7.91 2.45
CA HIS A 12 -6.64 9.34 2.40
C HIS A 12 -7.35 9.95 1.19
N TRP A 13 -8.62 10.30 1.36
CA TRP A 13 -9.52 10.75 0.28
C TRP A 13 -8.97 11.92 -0.54
N ILE A 14 -8.26 12.85 0.11
CA ILE A 14 -7.64 14.01 -0.56
C ILE A 14 -6.64 13.54 -1.63
N SER A 15 -5.97 12.40 -1.44
CA SER A 15 -5.07 11.85 -2.45
C SER A 15 -5.77 11.36 -3.71
N LEU A 16 -7.10 11.23 -3.73
CA LEU A 16 -7.84 10.87 -4.95
C LEU A 16 -8.03 12.05 -5.90
N ILE A 17 -8.01 13.29 -5.40
CA ILE A 17 -8.23 14.50 -6.21
C ILE A 17 -7.25 14.61 -7.40
N PRO A 18 -5.94 14.36 -7.23
CA PRO A 18 -4.99 14.39 -8.35
C PRO A 18 -5.32 13.43 -9.51
N GLN A 19 -6.15 12.40 -9.30
CA GLN A 19 -6.55 11.48 -10.38
C GLN A 19 -7.47 12.14 -11.41
N LEU A 20 -8.08 13.27 -11.10
CA LEU A 20 -8.87 14.04 -12.07
C LEU A 20 -8.01 14.62 -13.20
N VAL A 21 -6.72 14.87 -12.94
CA VAL A 21 -5.77 15.41 -13.92
C VAL A 21 -5.58 14.46 -15.11
N PRO A 22 -5.16 13.20 -14.94
CA PRO A 22 -5.00 12.28 -16.08
C PRO A 22 -6.34 11.97 -16.76
N ILE A 23 -7.45 11.93 -16.03
CA ILE A 23 -8.78 11.75 -16.64
C ILE A 23 -9.10 12.92 -17.56
N ALA A 24 -9.00 14.16 -17.09
CA ALA A 24 -9.24 15.35 -17.91
C ALA A 24 -8.29 15.41 -19.11
N ALA A 25 -7.01 15.10 -18.90
CA ALA A 25 -5.99 15.07 -19.95
C ALA A 25 -6.31 14.04 -21.05
N LEU A 26 -6.93 12.91 -20.71
CA LEU A 26 -7.38 11.90 -21.68
C LEU A 26 -8.73 12.27 -22.31
N THR A 27 -9.63 12.93 -21.59
CA THR A 27 -10.94 13.35 -22.09
C THR A 27 -10.80 14.33 -23.26
N LEU A 28 -9.94 15.35 -23.14
CA LEU A 28 -9.78 16.40 -24.14
C LEU A 28 -9.45 15.87 -25.55
N PRO A 29 -8.41 15.02 -25.76
CA PRO A 29 -8.11 14.48 -27.08
C PRO A 29 -9.20 13.51 -27.58
N ILE A 30 -9.80 12.70 -26.71
CA ILE A 30 -10.91 11.81 -27.11
C ILE A 30 -12.08 12.62 -27.65
N TYR A 31 -12.44 13.71 -26.96
CA TYR A 31 -13.51 14.61 -27.39
C TYR A 31 -13.15 15.35 -28.68
N ALA A 32 -11.90 15.80 -28.83
CA ALA A 32 -11.45 16.49 -30.04
C ALA A 32 -11.47 15.58 -31.29
N VAL A 33 -11.16 14.30 -31.15
CA VAL A 33 -11.14 13.33 -32.26
C VAL A 33 -12.54 12.80 -32.58
N ILE A 34 -13.41 12.66 -31.57
CA ILE A 34 -14.77 12.12 -31.74
C ILE A 34 -15.82 13.07 -31.12
N PRO A 35 -16.02 14.28 -31.66
CA PRO A 35 -16.97 15.25 -31.08
C PRO A 35 -18.41 14.74 -30.89
N PRO A 36 -18.99 13.94 -31.82
CA PRO A 36 -20.35 13.40 -31.66
C PRO A 36 -20.55 12.52 -30.42
N LEU A 37 -19.45 12.03 -29.81
CA LEU A 37 -19.50 11.25 -28.59
C LEU A 37 -20.02 12.07 -27.40
N GLY A 38 -19.80 13.39 -27.41
CA GLY A 38 -20.12 14.28 -26.31
C GLY A 38 -19.16 14.14 -25.11
N LEU A 39 -19.04 15.20 -24.32
CA LEU A 39 -18.06 15.29 -23.22
C LEU A 39 -18.25 14.20 -22.17
N PHE A 40 -19.51 13.85 -21.86
CA PHE A 40 -19.83 12.84 -20.83
C PHE A 40 -19.29 11.45 -21.21
N ARG A 41 -19.58 10.97 -22.43
CA ARG A 41 -19.11 9.65 -22.89
C ARG A 41 -17.59 9.65 -23.11
N ALA A 42 -17.02 10.74 -23.62
CA ALA A 42 -15.56 10.89 -23.71
C ALA A 42 -14.89 10.77 -22.34
N SER A 43 -15.46 11.41 -21.30
CA SER A 43 -14.97 11.32 -19.93
C SER A 43 -15.10 9.92 -19.35
N ALA A 44 -16.19 9.20 -19.65
CA ALA A 44 -16.38 7.82 -19.20
C ALA A 44 -15.33 6.87 -19.82
N ILE A 45 -15.02 7.03 -21.10
CA ILE A 45 -13.96 6.26 -21.77
C ILE A 45 -12.60 6.61 -21.18
N ALA A 46 -12.29 7.90 -21.00
CA ALA A 46 -11.04 8.35 -20.37
C ALA A 46 -10.85 7.75 -18.97
N ALA A 47 -11.89 7.77 -18.14
CA ALA A 47 -11.87 7.18 -16.80
C ALA A 47 -11.65 5.66 -16.85
N LEU A 48 -12.27 4.96 -17.79
CA LEU A 48 -12.08 3.51 -17.97
C LEU A 48 -10.65 3.18 -18.40
N VAL A 49 -10.11 3.89 -19.39
CA VAL A 49 -8.73 3.72 -19.86
C VAL A 49 -7.74 3.97 -18.72
N TYR A 50 -7.92 5.07 -17.98
CA TYR A 50 -7.09 5.40 -16.84
C TYR A 50 -7.20 4.38 -15.70
N LEU A 51 -8.39 3.83 -15.45
CA LEU A 51 -8.58 2.77 -14.46
C LEU A 51 -7.83 1.50 -14.87
N ILE A 52 -7.90 1.09 -16.14
CA ILE A 52 -7.16 -0.06 -16.66
C ILE A 52 -5.66 0.18 -16.49
N PHE A 53 -5.16 1.35 -16.87
CA PHE A 53 -3.77 1.75 -16.65
C PHE A 53 -3.37 1.62 -15.17
N CYS A 54 -4.15 2.21 -14.25
CA CYS A 54 -3.90 2.10 -12.82
C CYS A 54 -3.83 0.64 -12.33
N ARG A 55 -4.72 -0.23 -12.83
CA ARG A 55 -4.73 -1.65 -12.44
C ARG A 55 -3.51 -2.40 -12.94
N LEU A 56 -3.05 -2.13 -14.16
CA LEU A 56 -1.84 -2.73 -14.73
C LEU A 56 -0.58 -2.25 -13.99
N MET A 57 -0.49 -0.95 -13.72
CA MET A 57 0.63 -0.41 -12.94
C MET A 57 0.63 -0.97 -11.52
N ARG A 58 -0.55 -1.11 -10.89
CA ARG A 58 -0.64 -1.69 -9.54
C ARG A 58 -0.15 -3.13 -9.52
N SER A 59 -0.62 -3.97 -10.44
CA SER A 59 -0.24 -5.39 -10.45
C SER A 59 1.25 -5.59 -10.66
N TRP A 60 1.87 -4.72 -11.46
CA TRP A 60 3.30 -4.79 -11.73
C TRP A 60 4.15 -4.19 -10.59
N LEU A 61 3.91 -2.94 -10.21
CA LEU A 61 4.74 -2.21 -9.25
C LEU A 61 4.56 -2.68 -7.81
N THR A 62 3.39 -3.26 -7.48
CA THR A 62 3.10 -3.77 -6.13
C THR A 62 3.19 -5.29 -6.06
N ARG A 63 3.81 -5.95 -7.05
CA ARG A 63 3.85 -7.42 -7.17
C ARG A 63 4.32 -8.11 -5.89
N ASP A 64 5.50 -7.75 -5.37
CA ASP A 64 6.01 -8.34 -4.12
C ASP A 64 5.08 -8.06 -2.94
N HIS A 65 4.50 -6.86 -2.84
CA HIS A 65 3.55 -6.57 -1.78
C HIS A 65 2.30 -7.47 -1.86
N ILE A 66 1.79 -7.72 -3.08
CA ILE A 66 0.66 -8.61 -3.31
C ILE A 66 1.03 -10.05 -2.94
N LEU A 67 2.22 -10.53 -3.30
CA LEU A 67 2.70 -11.86 -2.94
C LEU A 67 2.86 -11.99 -1.43
N GLY A 68 3.43 -10.98 -0.75
CA GLY A 68 3.54 -10.93 0.70
C GLY A 68 2.17 -10.98 1.38
N MET A 69 1.17 -10.27 0.86
CA MET A 69 -0.21 -10.34 1.38
C MET A 69 -0.85 -11.72 1.15
N LYS A 70 -0.56 -12.40 0.03
CA LYS A 70 -1.04 -13.76 -0.21
C LYS A 70 -0.44 -14.75 0.79
N ALA A 71 0.88 -14.73 0.96
CA ALA A 71 1.59 -15.57 1.94
C ALA A 71 1.13 -15.25 3.38
N TYR A 72 0.95 -13.97 3.71
CA TYR A 72 0.40 -13.51 4.99
C TYR A 72 -0.97 -14.11 5.30
N HIS A 73 -1.89 -14.07 4.33
CA HIS A 73 -3.22 -14.67 4.50
C HIS A 73 -3.19 -16.19 4.57
N ALA A 74 -2.19 -16.82 3.95
CA ALA A 74 -1.91 -18.25 4.08
C ALA A 74 -1.12 -18.62 5.36
N GLN A 75 -0.76 -17.63 6.20
CA GLN A 75 0.06 -17.80 7.41
C GLN A 75 1.47 -18.36 7.14
N HIS A 76 1.96 -18.25 5.91
CA HIS A 76 3.35 -18.54 5.56
C HIS A 76 4.22 -17.32 5.90
N PHE A 77 4.45 -17.10 7.19
CA PHE A 77 5.05 -15.85 7.66
C PHE A 77 6.49 -15.63 7.17
N ASP A 78 7.31 -16.67 7.08
CA ASP A 78 8.68 -16.54 6.56
C ASP A 78 8.70 -16.14 5.07
N GLU A 79 7.80 -16.70 4.26
CA GLU A 79 7.61 -16.31 2.86
C GLU A 79 7.08 -14.87 2.75
N ALA A 80 6.12 -14.51 3.61
CA ALA A 80 5.59 -13.15 3.67
C ALA A 80 6.67 -12.13 4.04
N ILE A 81 7.57 -12.45 4.98
CA ILE A 81 8.71 -11.62 5.39
C ILE A 81 9.61 -11.32 4.20
N LEU A 82 9.95 -12.34 3.39
CA LEU A 82 10.78 -12.16 2.19
C LEU A 82 10.14 -11.16 1.21
N HIS A 83 8.85 -11.34 0.92
CA HIS A 83 8.13 -10.46 0.00
C HIS A 83 7.95 -9.04 0.54
N PHE A 84 7.69 -8.87 1.84
CA PHE A 84 7.63 -7.55 2.45
C PHE A 84 9.01 -6.88 2.46
N ASP A 85 10.11 -7.61 2.63
CA ASP A 85 11.46 -7.06 2.51
C ASP A 85 11.73 -6.56 1.08
N ASN A 86 11.38 -7.35 0.06
CA ASN A 86 11.48 -6.94 -1.35
C ASN A 86 10.63 -5.71 -1.64
N SER A 87 9.38 -5.69 -1.17
CA SER A 87 8.50 -4.53 -1.26
C SER A 87 9.12 -3.29 -0.60
N TYR A 88 9.70 -3.45 0.59
CA TYR A 88 10.38 -2.35 1.29
C TYR A 88 11.56 -1.82 0.49
N ARG A 89 12.45 -2.70 -0.02
CA ARG A 89 13.62 -2.32 -0.82
C ARG A 89 13.20 -1.56 -2.08
N PHE A 90 12.20 -2.08 -2.81
CA PHE A 90 11.70 -1.45 -4.03
C PHE A 90 11.19 -0.02 -3.77
N PHE A 91 10.27 0.17 -2.83
CA PHE A 91 9.69 1.49 -2.57
C PHE A 91 10.64 2.43 -1.82
N SER A 92 11.65 1.91 -1.13
CA SER A 92 12.73 2.71 -0.56
C SER A 92 13.66 3.27 -1.64
N ALA A 93 13.98 2.48 -2.66
CA ALA A 93 14.75 2.94 -3.81
C ALA A 93 13.94 3.86 -4.74
N HIS A 94 12.62 3.68 -4.81
CA HIS A 94 11.73 4.41 -5.72
C HIS A 94 10.72 5.31 -5.00
N ARG A 95 11.21 6.18 -4.11
CA ARG A 95 10.35 7.05 -3.27
C ARG A 95 9.36 7.89 -4.08
N LYS A 96 9.76 8.35 -5.27
CA LYS A 96 8.88 9.11 -6.17
C LYS A 96 7.72 8.26 -6.69
N VAL A 97 7.96 6.99 -7.03
CA VAL A 97 6.88 6.08 -7.48
C VAL A 97 5.83 5.92 -6.38
N ASP A 98 6.27 5.77 -5.12
CA ASP A 98 5.36 5.71 -3.97
C ASP A 98 4.65 7.04 -3.70
N ALA A 99 5.33 8.19 -3.87
CA ALA A 99 4.71 9.50 -3.72
C ALA A 99 3.61 9.75 -4.76
N TRP A 100 3.78 9.23 -5.98
CA TRP A 100 2.82 9.35 -7.09
C TRP A 100 1.82 8.17 -7.14
N ARG A 101 1.79 7.31 -6.11
CA ARG A 101 0.98 6.08 -6.07
C ARG A 101 -0.50 6.24 -6.39
N SER A 102 -1.08 7.38 -5.99
CA SER A 102 -2.49 7.63 -6.25
C SER A 102 -2.76 7.84 -7.73
N MET A 103 -1.86 8.55 -8.42
CA MET A 103 -1.98 8.79 -9.86
C MET A 103 -1.52 7.59 -10.69
N LEU A 104 -0.47 6.89 -10.27
CA LEU A 104 0.11 5.83 -11.09
C LEU A 104 -0.65 4.52 -10.98
N PHE A 105 -1.16 4.17 -9.80
CA PHE A 105 -1.79 2.87 -9.57
C PHE A 105 -3.04 2.93 -8.68
N GLY A 106 -3.63 4.12 -8.53
CA GLY A 106 -4.95 4.29 -7.92
C GLY A 106 -4.99 3.97 -6.42
N VAL A 107 -3.86 4.10 -5.70
CA VAL A 107 -3.79 3.80 -4.27
C VAL A 107 -3.80 5.07 -3.44
N ALA A 108 -4.88 5.31 -2.69
CA ALA A 108 -5.02 6.44 -1.78
C ALA A 108 -4.82 6.04 -0.32
N SER A 109 -3.73 5.33 0.00
CA SER A 109 -3.38 5.05 1.40
C SER A 109 -2.67 6.25 2.02
N ARG A 110 -2.93 6.53 3.31
CA ARG A 110 -2.15 7.50 4.11
C ARG A 110 -0.68 7.09 4.16
N ASN A 111 -0.43 5.81 4.45
CA ASN A 111 0.92 5.30 4.64
C ASN A 111 1.58 4.95 3.31
N ALA A 112 2.87 5.24 3.22
CA ALA A 112 3.73 4.82 2.11
C ALA A 112 3.83 3.27 2.08
N TYR A 113 4.00 2.69 0.91
CA TYR A 113 4.15 1.23 0.78
C TYR A 113 5.36 0.70 1.57
N ARG A 114 6.44 1.49 1.67
CA ARG A 114 7.59 1.12 2.52
C ARG A 114 7.20 0.99 3.99
N THR A 115 6.39 1.90 4.50
CA THR A 115 5.90 1.89 5.89
C THR A 115 4.99 0.70 6.12
N ILE A 116 4.06 0.45 5.19
CA ILE A 116 3.15 -0.70 5.26
C ILE A 116 3.94 -2.03 5.20
N ALA A 117 4.97 -2.11 4.35
CA ALA A 117 5.81 -3.29 4.25
C ALA A 117 6.56 -3.58 5.56
N LEU A 118 7.13 -2.55 6.21
CA LEU A 118 7.76 -2.71 7.53
C LEU A 118 6.78 -3.15 8.60
N LEU A 119 5.59 -2.53 8.66
CA LEU A 119 4.54 -2.90 9.62
C LEU A 119 4.10 -4.36 9.47
N ASN A 120 3.89 -4.79 8.22
CA ASN A 120 3.47 -6.17 7.95
C ASN A 120 4.60 -7.17 8.24
N LYS A 121 5.85 -6.82 7.92
CA LYS A 121 7.04 -7.62 8.26
C LYS A 121 7.20 -7.77 9.78
N ALA A 122 7.06 -6.68 10.52
CA ALA A 122 7.11 -6.68 11.99
C ALA A 122 6.02 -7.57 12.59
N TYR A 123 4.80 -7.50 12.05
CA TYR A 123 3.72 -8.38 12.47
C TYR A 123 4.07 -9.86 12.23
N CYS A 124 4.62 -10.20 11.06
CA CYS A 124 5.04 -11.57 10.74
C CYS A 124 6.11 -12.06 11.72
N TYR A 125 7.09 -11.22 12.09
CA TYR A 125 8.06 -11.57 13.13
C TYR A 125 7.40 -11.86 14.49
N GLY A 126 6.40 -11.07 14.88
CA GLY A 126 5.61 -11.34 16.08
C GLY A 126 4.92 -12.72 16.04
N GLN A 127 4.39 -13.12 14.88
CA GLN A 127 3.75 -14.44 14.71
C GLN A 127 4.75 -15.61 14.74
N THR A 128 6.01 -15.36 14.39
CA THR A 128 7.08 -16.38 14.39
C THR A 128 7.93 -16.38 15.67
N ARG A 129 7.44 -15.79 16.78
CA ARG A 129 8.17 -15.66 18.07
C ARG A 129 9.48 -14.87 18.00
N ARG A 130 9.60 -13.98 17.01
CA ARG A 130 10.75 -13.12 16.77
C ARG A 130 10.44 -11.70 17.27
N GLY A 131 10.11 -11.64 18.57
CA GLY A 131 9.56 -10.43 19.21
C GLY A 131 10.53 -9.25 19.19
N THR A 132 11.83 -9.50 19.37
CA THR A 132 12.87 -8.47 19.32
C THR A 132 12.94 -7.84 17.94
N GLU A 133 12.98 -8.63 16.86
CA GLU A 133 12.99 -8.08 15.50
C GLU A 133 11.69 -7.36 15.15
N ALA A 134 10.55 -7.79 15.69
CA ALA A 134 9.29 -7.08 15.53
C ALA A 134 9.36 -5.68 16.18
N ILE A 135 9.88 -5.58 17.40
CA ILE A 135 10.05 -4.31 18.13
C ILE A 135 10.96 -3.36 17.36
N GLU A 136 12.14 -3.83 16.92
CA GLU A 136 13.09 -3.01 16.15
C GLU A 136 12.45 -2.43 14.88
N LEU A 137 11.65 -3.24 14.18
CA LEU A 137 10.95 -2.78 12.98
C LEU A 137 9.86 -1.76 13.28
N TYR A 138 9.08 -1.94 14.35
CA TYR A 138 8.08 -0.96 14.73
C TYR A 138 8.73 0.36 15.21
N GLU A 139 9.84 0.30 15.94
CA GLU A 139 10.60 1.49 16.33
C GLU A 139 11.15 2.22 15.11
N ARG A 140 11.68 1.49 14.12
CA ARG A 140 12.07 2.06 12.84
C ARG A 140 10.92 2.75 12.12
N VAL A 141 9.72 2.15 12.13
CA VAL A 141 8.53 2.80 11.56
C VAL A 141 8.23 4.11 12.28
N LEU A 142 8.30 4.16 13.61
CA LEU A 142 8.07 5.39 14.37
C LEU A 142 9.16 6.44 14.15
N ASN A 143 10.39 6.03 13.86
CA ASN A 143 11.45 6.97 13.47
C ASN A 143 11.17 7.60 12.08
N GLU A 144 10.52 6.87 11.17
CA GLU A 144 10.12 7.39 9.85
C GLU A 144 8.78 8.15 9.87
N ASP A 145 7.84 7.73 10.72
CA ASP A 145 6.49 8.26 10.88
C ASP A 145 6.07 8.19 12.36
N PRO A 146 6.38 9.23 13.16
CA PRO A 146 6.07 9.26 14.59
C PRO A 146 4.57 9.13 14.90
N GLU A 147 3.70 9.50 13.96
CA GLU A 147 2.24 9.42 14.10
C GLU A 147 1.65 8.07 13.66
N CYS A 148 2.49 7.08 13.34
CA CYS A 148 2.02 5.78 12.88
C CYS A 148 1.32 5.00 14.01
N ARG A 149 0.00 5.24 14.15
CA ARG A 149 -0.85 4.62 15.19
C ARG A 149 -0.76 3.11 15.24
N LEU A 150 -0.54 2.45 14.11
CA LEU A 150 -0.41 0.99 14.07
C LEU A 150 0.89 0.52 14.73
N ALA A 151 2.02 1.20 14.47
CA ALA A 151 3.28 0.87 15.12
C ALA A 151 3.23 1.18 16.63
N GLN A 152 2.65 2.32 17.01
CA GLN A 152 2.47 2.68 18.43
C GLN A 152 1.68 1.60 19.18
N ALA A 153 0.50 1.23 18.67
CA ALA A 153 -0.34 0.22 19.31
C ALA A 153 0.34 -1.16 19.38
N SER A 154 1.05 -1.56 18.32
CA SER A 154 1.74 -2.85 18.27
C SER A 154 2.92 -2.92 19.25
N LEU A 155 3.70 -1.84 19.37
CA LEU A 155 4.79 -1.75 20.35
C LEU A 155 4.29 -1.78 21.78
N SER A 156 3.22 -1.04 22.10
CA SER A 156 2.61 -1.08 23.42
C SER A 156 2.20 -2.50 23.79
N MET A 157 1.53 -3.21 22.88
CA MET A 157 1.10 -4.59 23.10
C MET A 157 2.28 -5.54 23.34
N LEU A 158 3.33 -5.49 22.51
CA LEU A 158 4.50 -6.35 22.65
C LEU A 158 5.26 -6.08 23.96
N ARG A 159 5.46 -4.81 24.32
CA ARG A 159 6.15 -4.43 25.56
C ARG A 159 5.35 -4.81 26.81
N SER A 160 4.02 -4.68 26.77
CA SER A 160 3.15 -5.15 27.86
C SER A 160 3.20 -6.67 28.05
N GLY A 161 3.37 -7.43 26.97
CA GLY A 161 3.55 -8.89 27.05
C GLY A 161 4.90 -9.31 27.63
N ILE A 162 5.96 -8.54 27.39
CA ILE A 162 7.31 -8.79 27.93
C ILE A 162 7.38 -8.48 29.44
N GLY A 163 6.64 -7.49 29.93
CA GLY A 163 6.59 -7.14 31.35
C GLY A 163 5.69 -8.03 32.23
N ALA A 164 5.03 -9.03 31.65
CA ALA A 164 4.09 -9.92 32.34
C ALA A 164 4.60 -11.37 32.51
N GLY A 165 5.85 -11.64 32.13
CA GLY A 165 6.53 -12.93 32.32
C GLY A 165 7.65 -12.84 33.33
#